data_AF-A4XE02-F1
#
_entry.id   AF-A4XE02-F1
#
_cell.length_a   1.000
_cell.length_b   1.000
_cell.length_c   1.000
_cell.angle_alpha   90.00
_cell.angle_beta   90.00
_cell.angle_gamma   90.00
#
_symmetry.space_group_name_H-M   'P 1'
#
loop_
_entity.id
_entity.type
_entity.pdbx_description
1 polymer ?
#
loop_
_entity_poly.entity_id
_entity_poly.type
_entity_poly.pdbx_seq_one_letter_code
_entity_poly.pdbx_strand_id
1 'polypeptide(L)'
;MPLISNHPTSDLRTLVARLGGKWTGNTAMCRCPSHADRTPSLAIRQGDRSILVTCHAGCDATDVLRALRRIADLPSVGPAEVVGRQAHQPSAFLAIWQAARQIEGTLAERYVREVRNVWAPLEDLRFHPRCPKGQGRLVQFEPALLVAMRKAGEIVAIQRIFLDPTTAHYTEKLVLGRAIGAAWTNGPPGKTIGLCEGFETAAAYTSLTGIQAWATMGAKRFHQVEIPASVERVFLLADNDPEGRRAEARARQALARPGLAINTEWPPGRMNDWAQLLKR
;
A
#
# COMPACT_ATOMS: atom_id res chain seq x y z
N MET A 1 17.32 9.19 -1.57
CA MET A 1 18.29 9.56 -0.52
C MET A 1 19.23 8.39 -0.34
N PRO A 2 20.56 8.57 -0.18
CA PRO A 2 21.43 7.44 0.14
C PRO A 2 20.94 6.79 1.45
N LEU A 3 21.05 5.46 1.55
CA LEU A 3 20.83 4.73 2.80
C LEU A 3 21.98 5.07 3.74
N ILE A 4 21.94 6.26 4.33
CA ILE A 4 22.86 6.64 5.40
C ILE A 4 22.47 5.77 6.59
N SER A 5 23.33 4.80 6.90
CA SER A 5 23.24 3.99 8.11
C SER A 5 23.92 4.77 9.22
N ASN A 6 23.20 5.73 9.80
CA ASN A 6 23.74 6.50 10.91
C ASN A 6 24.02 5.58 12.09
N HIS A 7 25.15 5.80 12.74
CA HIS A 7 25.43 5.14 14.00
C HIS A 7 24.41 5.56 15.06
N PRO A 8 23.92 4.63 15.88
CA PRO A 8 22.91 4.94 16.89
C PRO A 8 23.49 5.85 17.98
N THR A 9 22.77 6.93 18.27
CA THR A 9 23.08 7.87 19.34
C THR A 9 22.96 7.21 20.71
N SER A 10 23.52 7.84 21.75
CA SER A 10 23.35 7.43 23.15
C SER A 10 21.88 7.30 23.54
N ASP A 11 21.05 8.23 23.08
CA ASP A 11 19.64 8.31 23.44
C ASP A 11 18.86 7.16 22.79
N LEU A 12 19.15 6.86 21.51
CA LEU A 12 18.54 5.72 20.83
C LEU A 12 18.99 4.40 21.47
N ARG A 13 20.25 4.26 21.88
CA ARG A 13 20.72 3.07 22.61
C ARG A 13 19.99 2.90 23.93
N THR A 14 19.78 3.99 24.66
CA THR A 14 19.03 4.00 25.94
C THR A 14 17.57 3.60 25.75
N LEU A 15 16.90 4.13 24.72
CA LEU A 15 15.54 3.73 24.36
C LEU A 15 15.47 2.23 24.06
N VAL A 16 16.36 1.72 23.20
CA VAL A 16 16.36 0.30 22.83
C VAL A 16 16.61 -0.60 24.04
N ALA A 17 17.49 -0.20 24.96
CA ALA A 17 17.70 -0.92 26.22
C ALA A 17 16.42 -0.96 27.08
N ARG A 18 15.70 0.16 27.20
CA ARG A 18 14.41 0.22 27.93
C ARG A 18 13.34 -0.69 27.30
N LEU A 19 13.35 -0.84 25.99
CA LEU A 19 12.44 -1.72 25.26
C LEU A 19 12.88 -3.21 25.29
N GLY A 20 14.01 -3.53 25.93
CA GLY A 20 14.60 -4.87 25.92
C GLY A 20 15.02 -5.35 24.53
N GLY A 21 15.35 -4.41 23.63
CA GLY A 21 15.68 -4.70 22.24
C GLY A 21 17.11 -5.21 22.05
N LYS A 22 17.34 -5.90 20.92
CA LYS A 22 18.65 -6.44 20.53
C LYS A 22 19.15 -5.75 19.26
N TRP A 23 20.42 -5.38 19.25
CA TRP A 23 21.07 -4.74 18.10
C TRP A 23 21.61 -5.78 17.10
N THR A 24 21.52 -5.45 15.82
CA THR A 24 22.21 -6.14 14.72
C THR A 24 22.72 -5.06 13.76
N GLY A 25 24.02 -4.80 13.80
CA GLY A 25 24.60 -3.61 13.15
C GLY A 25 24.01 -2.31 13.74
N ASN A 26 23.57 -1.41 12.87
CA ASN A 26 22.95 -0.12 13.25
C ASN A 26 21.41 -0.17 13.37
N THR A 27 20.81 -1.36 13.37
CA THR A 27 19.36 -1.53 13.56
C THR A 27 19.09 -2.37 14.81
N ALA A 28 18.09 -1.99 15.59
CA ALA A 28 17.63 -2.73 16.76
C ALA A 28 16.26 -3.35 16.52
N MET A 29 16.07 -4.58 17.01
CA MET A 29 14.77 -5.25 17.07
C MET A 29 14.22 -5.19 18.48
N CYS A 30 13.02 -4.62 18.63
CA CYS A 30 12.31 -4.41 19.88
C CYS A 30 10.89 -4.98 19.80
N ARG A 31 10.24 -5.15 20.96
CA ARG A 31 8.79 -5.36 20.99
C ARG A 31 8.08 -4.05 20.66
N CYS A 32 7.07 -4.11 19.81
CA CYS A 32 6.29 -2.93 19.45
C CYS A 32 5.37 -2.53 20.61
N PRO A 33 5.42 -1.27 21.07
CA PRO A 33 4.54 -0.81 22.15
C PRO A 33 3.11 -0.49 21.66
N SER A 34 2.86 -0.48 20.35
CA SER A 34 1.54 -0.17 19.77
C SER A 34 0.59 -1.36 19.70
N HIS A 35 1.04 -2.57 20.01
CA HIS A 35 0.20 -3.76 20.13
C HIS A 35 0.75 -4.69 21.23
N ALA A 36 -0.02 -5.70 21.61
CA ALA A 36 0.42 -6.73 22.54
C ALA A 36 1.46 -7.64 21.86
N ASP A 37 2.73 -7.23 21.89
CA ASP A 37 3.80 -7.89 21.16
C ASP A 37 4.55 -8.93 22.00
N ARG A 38 4.50 -10.20 21.59
CA ARG A 38 5.19 -11.31 22.28
C ARG A 38 6.58 -11.58 21.73
N THR A 39 6.78 -11.36 20.43
CA THR A 39 8.03 -11.55 19.71
C THR A 39 8.47 -10.23 19.07
N PRO A 40 9.74 -9.78 19.21
CA PRO A 40 10.18 -8.49 18.69
C PRO A 40 9.81 -8.25 17.22
N SER A 41 8.88 -7.33 16.97
CA SER A 41 8.38 -7.02 15.62
C SER A 41 8.73 -5.60 15.14
N LEU A 42 9.34 -4.78 16.01
CA LEU A 42 9.66 -3.39 15.74
C LEU A 42 11.15 -3.21 15.45
N ALA A 43 11.48 -2.85 14.21
CA ALA A 43 12.81 -2.38 13.84
C ALA A 43 12.95 -0.88 14.12
N ILE A 44 14.03 -0.48 14.81
CA ILE A 44 14.37 0.92 15.11
C ILE A 44 15.81 1.18 14.65
N ARG A 45 16.05 2.30 13.98
CA ARG A 45 17.40 2.75 13.59
C ARG A 45 17.53 4.26 13.64
N GLN A 46 18.77 4.75 13.65
CA GLN A 46 19.05 6.18 13.60
C GLN A 46 18.85 6.72 12.18
N GLY A 47 18.03 7.77 12.03
CA GLY A 47 17.95 8.58 10.81
C GLY A 47 18.68 9.91 10.99
N ASP A 48 18.74 10.74 9.95
CA ASP A 48 19.53 11.99 9.96
C ASP A 48 18.98 13.03 10.94
N ARG A 49 17.66 13.01 11.19
CA ARG A 49 16.96 14.01 12.01
C ARG A 49 16.13 13.42 13.15
N SER A 50 15.83 12.13 13.08
CA SER A 50 15.02 11.41 14.06
C SER A 50 15.25 9.91 13.94
N ILE A 51 14.69 9.14 14.88
CA ILE A 51 14.68 7.69 14.79
C ILE A 51 13.69 7.23 13.70
N LEU A 52 14.05 6.19 12.98
CA LEU A 52 13.20 5.55 11.97
C LEU A 52 12.67 4.23 12.54
N VAL A 53 11.37 4.02 12.41
CA VAL A 53 10.68 2.85 12.95
C VAL A 53 9.97 2.07 11.85
N THR A 54 9.96 0.75 11.96
CA THR A 54 9.18 -0.13 11.08
C THR A 54 8.66 -1.30 11.89
N CYS A 55 7.33 -1.40 12.00
CA CYS A 55 6.69 -2.54 12.64
C CYS A 55 6.34 -3.59 11.59
N HIS A 56 6.97 -4.76 11.67
CA HIS A 56 6.73 -5.88 10.75
C HIS A 56 5.39 -6.58 11.01
N ALA A 57 4.72 -6.30 12.14
CA ALA A 57 3.37 -6.77 12.44
C ALA A 57 2.26 -5.88 11.83
N GLY A 58 2.61 -4.70 11.30
CA GLY A 58 1.71 -3.86 10.52
C GLY A 58 1.17 -2.59 11.22
N CYS A 59 1.75 -2.17 12.34
CA CYS A 59 1.39 -0.90 12.99
C CYS A 59 1.85 0.33 12.20
N ASP A 60 1.08 1.41 12.25
CA ASP A 60 1.45 2.69 11.64
C ASP A 60 2.65 3.33 12.36
N ALA A 61 3.61 3.86 11.60
CA ALA A 61 4.81 4.47 12.16
C ALA A 61 4.50 5.64 13.11
N THR A 62 3.44 6.40 12.85
CA THR A 62 2.98 7.51 13.69
C THR A 62 2.50 7.02 15.05
N ASP A 63 1.72 5.93 15.06
CA ASP A 63 1.22 5.32 16.30
C ASP A 63 2.35 4.71 17.11
N VAL A 64 3.33 4.09 16.44
CA VAL A 64 4.55 3.58 17.06
C VAL A 64 5.36 4.72 17.68
N LEU A 65 5.62 5.80 16.94
CA LEU A 65 6.33 6.96 17.47
C LEU A 65 5.58 7.63 18.63
N ARG A 66 4.24 7.70 18.57
CA ARG A 66 3.41 8.22 19.67
C ARG A 66 3.52 7.35 20.92
N ALA A 67 3.49 6.02 20.76
CA ALA A 67 3.65 5.09 21.87
C ALA A 67 5.06 5.14 22.46
N LEU A 68 6.10 5.22 21.62
CA LEU A 68 7.50 5.33 22.07
C LEU A 68 7.76 6.63 22.86
N ARG A 69 7.13 7.74 22.48
CA ARG A 69 7.20 9.02 23.22
C ARG A 69 6.64 8.95 24.63
N ARG A 70 5.82 7.93 24.96
CA ARG A 70 5.38 7.70 26.35
C ARG A 70 6.42 6.96 27.20
N ILE A 71 7.42 6.35 26.57
CA ILE A 71 8.43 5.48 27.20
C ILE A 71 9.77 6.22 27.35
N ALA A 72 10.10 7.09 26.40
CA ALA A 72 11.28 7.93 26.44
C ALA A 72 10.98 9.31 25.87
N ASP A 73 11.71 10.30 26.36
CA ASP A 73 11.72 11.64 25.79
C ASP A 73 12.45 11.59 24.45
N LEU A 74 11.68 11.57 23.37
CA LEU A 74 12.20 11.51 22.01
C LEU A 74 12.13 12.91 21.41
N PRO A 75 13.19 13.36 20.71
CA PRO A 75 13.19 14.65 20.05
C PRO A 75 11.90 14.85 19.25
N SER A 76 11.11 15.81 19.71
CA SER A 76 9.92 16.27 19.02
C SER A 76 10.37 17.15 17.87
N VAL A 77 10.42 16.61 16.65
CA VAL A 77 10.26 17.48 15.48
C VAL A 77 8.81 17.95 15.54
N GLY A 78 8.60 19.17 16.07
CA GLY A 78 7.27 19.69 16.34
C GLY A 78 6.45 19.80 15.06
N PRO A 79 5.10 19.72 15.12
CA PRO A 79 4.25 19.92 13.95
C PRO A 79 4.58 21.23 13.23
N ALA A 80 4.92 22.31 13.94
CA ALA A 80 5.23 23.60 13.32
C ALA A 80 6.45 23.58 12.37
N GLU A 81 7.52 22.84 12.69
CA GLU A 81 8.69 22.72 11.80
C GLU A 81 8.44 21.73 10.64
N VAL A 82 7.53 20.77 10.83
CA VAL A 82 7.11 19.83 9.79
C VAL A 82 6.08 20.46 8.84
N VAL A 83 5.15 21.25 9.37
CA VAL A 83 4.04 21.90 8.65
C VAL A 83 4.54 23.11 7.85
N GLY A 84 5.50 23.87 8.37
CA GLY A 84 6.06 25.03 7.67
C GLY A 84 6.81 24.72 6.36
N ARG A 85 7.22 23.46 6.15
CA ARG A 85 7.91 23.02 4.91
C ARG A 85 7.18 21.95 4.10
N GLN A 86 6.25 21.19 4.68
CA GLN A 86 5.41 20.26 3.90
C GLN A 86 4.31 20.95 3.10
N ALA A 87 3.94 22.19 3.44
CA ALA A 87 2.84 22.92 2.78
C ALA A 87 3.16 23.46 1.37
N HIS A 88 4.38 23.26 0.83
CA HIS A 88 4.76 23.82 -0.48
C HIS A 88 5.45 22.86 -1.45
N GLN A 89 5.62 21.59 -1.10
CA GLN A 89 6.00 20.58 -2.08
C GLN A 89 4.96 19.46 -2.11
N PRO A 90 4.27 19.23 -3.25
CA PRO A 90 3.42 18.06 -3.38
C PRO A 90 4.24 16.82 -3.05
N SER A 91 3.67 15.94 -2.23
CA SER A 91 4.29 14.65 -1.89
C SER A 91 4.78 13.98 -3.18
N ALA A 92 5.94 13.31 -3.16
CA ALA A 92 6.56 12.77 -4.38
C ALA A 92 5.60 11.90 -5.21
N PHE A 93 4.71 11.14 -4.56
CA PHE A 93 3.68 10.36 -5.25
C PHE A 93 2.65 11.25 -5.97
N LEU A 94 2.23 12.37 -5.35
CA LEU A 94 1.26 13.29 -5.94
C LEU A 94 1.87 14.06 -7.10
N ALA A 95 3.13 14.46 -7.00
CA ALA A 95 3.87 15.08 -8.11
C ALA A 95 3.98 14.13 -9.31
N ILE A 96 4.33 12.85 -9.08
CA ILE A 96 4.38 11.82 -10.13
C ILE A 96 2.98 11.59 -10.73
N TRP A 97 1.94 11.53 -9.90
CA TRP A 97 0.56 11.38 -10.35
C TRP A 97 0.10 12.54 -11.24
N GLN A 98 0.40 13.78 -10.83
CA GLN A 98 0.04 14.99 -11.57
C GLN A 98 0.78 15.13 -12.90
N ALA A 99 2.05 14.70 -12.96
CA ALA A 99 2.85 14.69 -14.18
C ALA A 99 2.46 13.59 -15.17
N ALA A 100 1.67 12.60 -14.74
CA ALA A 100 1.20 11.51 -15.57
C ALA A 100 -0.03 11.92 -16.40
N ARG A 101 -0.22 11.24 -17.54
CA ARG A 101 -1.34 11.45 -18.46
C ARG A 101 -2.33 10.29 -18.42
N GLN A 102 -3.44 10.42 -19.14
CA GLN A 102 -4.41 9.33 -19.34
C GLN A 102 -3.75 8.11 -20.01
N ILE A 103 -4.37 6.92 -19.90
CA ILE A 103 -3.76 5.67 -20.37
C ILE A 103 -3.95 5.45 -21.87
N GLU A 104 -4.93 6.10 -22.50
CA GLU A 104 -5.32 5.95 -23.90
C GLU A 104 -4.17 6.32 -24.85
N GLY A 105 -3.92 5.47 -25.85
CA GLY A 105 -2.82 5.61 -26.79
C GLY A 105 -1.44 5.40 -26.15
N THR A 106 -1.36 4.71 -25.01
CA THR A 106 -0.10 4.50 -24.28
C THR A 106 0.20 3.03 -23.99
N LEU A 107 1.44 2.77 -23.52
CA LEU A 107 1.85 1.44 -23.07
C LEU A 107 0.98 0.91 -21.92
N ALA A 108 0.43 1.79 -21.08
CA ALA A 108 -0.49 1.38 -20.01
C ALA A 108 -1.83 0.86 -20.56
N GLU A 109 -2.37 1.46 -21.63
CA GLU A 109 -3.56 0.93 -22.28
C GLU A 109 -3.28 -0.45 -22.87
N ARG A 110 -2.16 -0.64 -23.56
CA ARG A 110 -1.75 -1.97 -24.06
C ARG A 110 -1.65 -2.98 -22.92
N TYR A 111 -1.06 -2.61 -21.79
CA TYR A 111 -1.02 -3.47 -20.62
C TYR A 111 -2.43 -3.86 -20.13
N VAL A 112 -3.33 -2.89 -19.95
CA VAL A 112 -4.68 -3.16 -19.42
C VAL A 112 -5.54 -3.93 -20.42
N ARG A 113 -5.56 -3.51 -21.69
CA ARG A 113 -6.47 -4.01 -22.72
C ARG A 113 -5.95 -5.25 -23.44
N GLU A 114 -4.67 -5.28 -23.82
CA GLU A 114 -4.09 -6.36 -24.62
C GLU A 114 -3.49 -7.45 -23.72
N VAL A 115 -2.67 -7.06 -22.73
CA VAL A 115 -1.95 -8.03 -21.88
C VAL A 115 -2.83 -8.60 -20.76
N ARG A 116 -3.66 -7.75 -20.14
CA ARG A 116 -4.56 -8.17 -19.04
C ARG A 116 -5.99 -8.46 -19.51
N ASN A 117 -6.32 -8.14 -20.76
CA ASN A 117 -7.64 -8.37 -21.36
C ASN A 117 -8.80 -7.79 -20.51
N VAL A 118 -8.58 -6.63 -19.88
CA VAL A 118 -9.57 -5.92 -19.07
C VAL A 118 -10.20 -4.83 -19.92
N TRP A 119 -11.53 -4.86 -20.11
CA TRP A 119 -12.25 -3.92 -20.98
C TRP A 119 -13.24 -3.02 -20.24
N ALA A 120 -13.46 -3.24 -18.94
CA ALA A 120 -14.25 -2.31 -18.12
C ALA A 120 -13.70 -0.87 -18.16
N PRO A 121 -14.56 0.14 -17.98
CA PRO A 121 -14.11 1.50 -17.67
C PRO A 121 -13.42 1.49 -16.31
N LEU A 122 -12.19 2.01 -16.27
CA LEU A 122 -11.37 2.06 -15.07
C LEU A 122 -10.99 3.51 -14.77
N GLU A 123 -11.27 3.95 -13.55
CA GLU A 123 -10.85 5.24 -13.01
C GLU A 123 -9.56 5.09 -12.20
N ASP A 124 -8.96 6.22 -11.83
CA ASP A 124 -7.76 6.25 -10.98
C ASP A 124 -6.54 5.55 -11.59
N LEU A 125 -6.47 5.52 -12.92
CA LEU A 125 -5.32 5.07 -13.69
C LEU A 125 -4.69 6.23 -14.48
N ARG A 126 -3.35 6.26 -14.51
CA ARG A 126 -2.57 7.17 -15.35
C ARG A 126 -1.33 6.50 -15.88
N PHE A 127 -0.75 7.03 -16.95
CA PHE A 127 0.53 6.59 -17.51
C PHE A 127 1.61 7.64 -17.33
N HIS A 128 2.78 7.21 -16.84
CA HIS A 128 3.96 8.06 -16.74
C HIS A 128 5.10 7.48 -17.59
N PRO A 129 5.53 8.12 -18.70
CA PRO A 129 6.49 7.55 -19.64
C PRO A 129 7.92 7.43 -19.10
N ARG A 130 8.26 8.24 -18.09
CA ARG A 130 9.58 8.27 -17.43
C ARG A 130 9.44 8.24 -15.91
N CYS A 131 8.76 7.24 -15.36
CA CYS A 131 8.47 7.16 -13.94
C CYS A 131 9.76 6.85 -13.16
N PRO A 132 10.09 7.61 -12.09
CA PRO A 132 11.28 7.33 -11.30
C PRO A 132 11.15 6.00 -10.56
N LYS A 133 12.22 5.20 -10.57
CA LYS A 133 12.38 3.88 -9.95
C LYS A 133 13.70 3.86 -9.16
N GLY A 134 13.68 3.38 -7.93
CA GLY A 134 14.84 3.47 -7.03
C GLY A 134 14.99 4.84 -6.35
N GLN A 135 16.18 5.12 -5.81
CA GLN A 135 16.42 6.33 -4.99
C GLN A 135 17.81 6.94 -5.23
N GLY A 136 17.88 8.28 -5.15
CA GLY A 136 19.16 9.00 -5.19
C GLY A 136 19.88 8.84 -6.53
N ARG A 137 21.18 8.59 -6.49
CA ARG A 137 22.02 8.44 -7.71
C ARG A 137 21.73 7.18 -8.51
N LEU A 138 21.00 6.21 -7.94
CA LEU A 138 20.59 4.98 -8.61
C LEU A 138 19.17 5.08 -9.20
N VAL A 139 18.59 6.29 -9.26
CA VAL A 139 17.25 6.45 -9.85
C VAL A 139 17.29 6.14 -11.34
N GLN A 140 16.44 5.21 -11.74
CA GLN A 140 16.17 4.88 -13.13
C GLN A 140 14.81 5.48 -13.52
N PHE A 141 14.59 5.69 -14.81
CA PHE A 141 13.33 6.23 -15.33
C PHE A 141 12.77 5.26 -16.36
N GLU A 142 11.64 4.66 -16.03
CA GLU A 142 10.99 3.62 -16.81
C GLU A 142 9.51 3.96 -17.02
N PRO A 143 8.87 3.56 -18.12
CA PRO A 143 7.45 3.77 -18.30
C PRO A 143 6.65 2.96 -17.27
N ALA A 144 5.61 3.57 -16.69
CA ALA A 144 4.78 2.90 -15.69
C ALA A 144 3.31 3.25 -15.83
N LEU A 145 2.47 2.24 -15.63
CA LEU A 145 1.08 2.44 -15.22
C LEU A 145 1.06 2.86 -13.75
N LEU A 146 0.37 3.94 -13.46
CA LEU A 146 0.11 4.44 -12.12
C LEU A 146 -1.32 4.07 -11.72
N VAL A 147 -1.47 3.47 -10.54
CA VAL A 147 -2.76 3.17 -9.93
C VAL A 147 -2.87 4.00 -8.65
N ALA A 148 -3.84 4.92 -8.58
CA ALA A 148 -4.01 5.73 -7.38
C ALA A 148 -4.63 4.92 -6.25
N MET A 149 -4.09 5.08 -5.04
CA MET A 149 -4.66 4.51 -3.82
C MET A 149 -5.25 5.64 -2.99
N ARG A 150 -6.54 5.53 -2.69
CA ARG A 150 -7.31 6.51 -1.94
C ARG A 150 -7.53 6.08 -0.50
N LYS A 151 -7.59 7.07 0.38
CA LYS A 151 -8.07 6.94 1.76
C LYS A 151 -8.93 8.16 2.07
N ALA A 152 -10.16 7.95 2.55
CA ALA A 152 -11.13 9.01 2.78
C ALA A 152 -11.30 9.98 1.58
N GLY A 153 -11.30 9.43 0.36
CA GLY A 153 -11.45 10.18 -0.89
C GLY A 153 -10.15 10.79 -1.45
N GLU A 154 -9.10 10.93 -0.64
CA GLU A 154 -7.84 11.56 -1.04
C GLU A 154 -6.83 10.54 -1.57
N ILE A 155 -6.07 10.90 -2.62
CA ILE A 155 -4.94 10.08 -3.07
C ILE A 155 -3.81 10.21 -2.05
N VAL A 156 -3.46 9.09 -1.40
CA VAL A 156 -2.42 9.05 -0.35
C VAL A 156 -1.22 8.18 -0.72
N ALA A 157 -1.36 7.38 -1.78
CA ALA A 157 -0.28 6.62 -2.39
C ALA A 157 -0.58 6.32 -3.86
N ILE A 158 0.45 5.91 -4.60
CA ILE A 158 0.31 5.31 -5.93
C ILE A 158 1.01 3.97 -5.95
N GLN A 159 0.46 2.99 -6.66
CA GLN A 159 1.22 1.86 -7.15
C GLN A 159 1.77 2.20 -8.52
N ARG A 160 3.08 2.01 -8.71
CA ARG A 160 3.77 2.11 -10.00
C ARG A 160 3.98 0.70 -10.51
N ILE A 161 3.32 0.36 -11.60
CA ILE A 161 3.50 -0.90 -12.34
C ILE A 161 4.40 -0.55 -13.52
N PHE A 162 5.69 -0.84 -13.40
CA PHE A 162 6.67 -0.58 -14.44
C PHE A 162 6.49 -1.58 -15.58
N LEU A 163 6.54 -1.08 -16.81
CA LEU A 163 6.19 -1.84 -18.01
C LEU A 163 7.41 -1.97 -18.92
N ASP A 164 7.57 -3.16 -19.51
CA ASP A 164 8.53 -3.38 -20.58
C ASP A 164 8.04 -2.67 -21.87
N PRO A 165 8.85 -1.79 -22.50
CA PRO A 165 8.42 -1.02 -23.68
C PRO A 165 8.04 -1.87 -24.90
N THR A 166 8.60 -3.07 -25.01
CA THR A 166 8.42 -3.95 -26.18
C THR A 166 7.15 -4.78 -26.02
N THR A 167 7.05 -5.48 -24.89
CA THR A 167 6.02 -6.48 -24.63
C THR A 167 4.81 -5.91 -23.89
N ALA A 168 4.93 -4.72 -23.30
CA ALA A 168 3.95 -4.12 -22.38
C ALA A 168 3.70 -4.93 -21.09
N HIS A 169 4.35 -6.07 -20.88
CA HIS A 169 4.25 -6.81 -19.62
C HIS A 169 4.90 -6.01 -18.49
N TYR A 170 4.42 -6.22 -17.26
CA TYR A 170 5.03 -5.57 -16.12
C TYR A 170 6.38 -6.21 -15.77
N THR A 171 7.35 -5.40 -15.37
CA THR A 171 8.65 -5.84 -14.87
C THR A 171 8.70 -5.80 -13.35
N GLU A 172 8.10 -4.79 -12.73
CA GLU A 172 8.09 -4.60 -11.28
C GLU A 172 6.88 -3.78 -10.83
N LYS A 173 6.43 -3.99 -9.58
CA LYS A 173 5.36 -3.20 -8.96
C LYS A 173 5.85 -2.60 -7.65
N LEU A 174 5.83 -1.28 -7.55
CA LEU A 174 6.30 -0.56 -6.36
C LEU A 174 5.28 0.48 -5.90
N VAL A 175 4.92 0.41 -4.62
CA VAL A 175 4.06 1.41 -3.99
C VAL A 175 4.89 2.59 -3.48
N LEU A 176 4.40 3.81 -3.65
CA LEU A 176 4.98 5.04 -3.11
C LEU A 176 3.89 5.85 -2.41
N GLY A 177 4.12 6.21 -1.14
CA GLY A 177 3.16 6.95 -0.31
C GLY A 177 2.69 6.14 0.90
N ARG A 178 1.57 6.57 1.49
CA ARG A 178 0.97 5.94 2.68
C ARG A 178 -0.08 4.92 2.25
N ALA A 179 0.35 3.67 2.10
CA ALA A 179 -0.51 2.58 1.62
C ALA A 179 -1.42 1.96 2.70
N ILE A 180 -1.13 2.19 3.99
CA ILE A 180 -1.89 1.59 5.10
C ILE A 180 -3.31 2.17 5.10
N GLY A 181 -4.30 1.28 5.01
CA GLY A 181 -5.71 1.63 4.92
C GLY A 181 -6.13 2.36 3.65
N ALA A 182 -5.25 2.44 2.65
CA ALA A 182 -5.58 2.97 1.33
C ALA A 182 -5.87 1.82 0.36
N ALA A 183 -6.73 2.07 -0.61
CA ALA A 183 -7.04 1.14 -1.69
C ALA A 183 -7.24 1.88 -3.01
N TRP A 184 -6.97 1.24 -4.13
CA TRP A 184 -7.56 1.67 -5.39
C TRP A 184 -9.05 1.36 -5.35
N THR A 185 -9.92 2.37 -5.54
CA THR A 185 -11.38 2.21 -5.39
C THR A 185 -12.12 2.14 -6.72
N ASN A 186 -11.42 2.39 -7.84
CA ASN A 186 -12.00 2.48 -9.16
C ASN A 186 -13.19 3.48 -9.20
N GLY A 187 -12.97 4.71 -8.75
CA GLY A 187 -13.99 5.76 -8.65
C GLY A 187 -14.72 5.81 -7.29
N PRO A 188 -15.84 6.56 -7.19
CA PRO A 188 -16.65 6.65 -5.97
C PRO A 188 -17.29 5.30 -5.58
N PRO A 189 -17.41 4.98 -4.27
CA PRO A 189 -17.98 3.72 -3.78
C PRO A 189 -19.43 3.51 -4.24
N GLY A 190 -19.70 2.37 -4.87
CA GLY A 190 -21.06 1.83 -4.97
C GLY A 190 -21.56 1.22 -3.65
N LYS A 191 -22.83 0.80 -3.61
CA LYS A 191 -23.41 0.08 -2.45
C LYS A 191 -22.86 -1.33 -2.27
N THR A 192 -22.47 -1.97 -3.37
CA THR A 192 -21.87 -3.30 -3.40
C THR A 192 -20.50 -3.18 -4.05
N ILE A 193 -19.46 -3.68 -3.38
CA ILE A 193 -18.09 -3.68 -3.90
C ILE A 193 -17.43 -5.05 -3.76
N GLY A 194 -16.45 -5.33 -4.61
CA GLY A 194 -15.45 -6.37 -4.38
C GLY A 194 -14.21 -5.81 -3.68
N LEU A 195 -13.50 -6.64 -2.93
CA LEU A 195 -12.22 -6.29 -2.32
C LEU A 195 -11.17 -7.36 -2.68
N CYS A 196 -10.12 -6.92 -3.36
CA CYS A 196 -9.01 -7.75 -3.84
C CYS A 196 -7.68 -7.30 -3.24
N GLU A 197 -6.68 -8.19 -3.29
CA GLU A 197 -5.31 -7.82 -2.92
C GLU A 197 -4.62 -7.01 -4.01
N GLY A 198 -4.78 -7.42 -5.28
CA GLY A 198 -4.10 -6.83 -6.43
C GLY A 198 -5.00 -6.01 -7.33
N PHE A 199 -4.42 -5.00 -7.98
CA PHE A 199 -5.09 -4.18 -9.01
C PHE A 199 -5.66 -5.05 -10.13
N GLU A 200 -4.87 -5.98 -10.67
CA GLU A 200 -5.31 -6.74 -11.85
C GLU A 200 -6.47 -7.68 -11.53
N THR A 201 -6.52 -8.25 -10.32
CA THR A 201 -7.63 -9.08 -9.84
C THR A 201 -8.91 -8.26 -9.70
N ALA A 202 -8.83 -7.06 -9.10
CA ALA A 202 -9.98 -6.17 -9.00
C ALA A 202 -10.46 -5.67 -10.37
N ALA A 203 -9.54 -5.30 -11.26
CA ALA A 203 -9.87 -4.86 -12.60
C ALA A 203 -10.52 -6.00 -13.42
N ALA A 204 -10.01 -7.22 -13.30
CA ALA A 204 -10.58 -8.40 -13.94
C ALA A 204 -11.98 -8.73 -13.42
N TYR A 205 -12.17 -8.75 -12.10
CA TYR A 205 -13.47 -8.99 -11.49
C TYR A 205 -14.51 -7.96 -11.94
N THR A 206 -14.14 -6.68 -11.94
CA THR A 206 -15.00 -5.59 -12.44
C THR A 206 -15.37 -5.83 -13.92
N SER A 207 -14.40 -6.24 -14.74
CA SER A 207 -14.64 -6.52 -16.17
C SER A 207 -15.53 -7.74 -16.42
N LEU A 208 -15.51 -8.74 -15.53
CA LEU A 208 -16.28 -9.98 -15.67
C LEU A 208 -17.71 -9.85 -15.11
N THR A 209 -17.88 -9.08 -14.05
CA THR A 209 -19.13 -9.06 -13.26
C THR A 209 -19.88 -7.73 -13.33
N GLY A 210 -19.21 -6.65 -13.72
CA GLY A 210 -19.73 -5.28 -13.61
C GLY A 210 -19.76 -4.73 -12.17
N ILE A 211 -19.37 -5.52 -11.17
CA ILE A 211 -19.30 -5.06 -9.78
C ILE A 211 -17.97 -4.34 -9.57
N GLN A 212 -18.02 -3.09 -9.08
CA GLN A 212 -16.83 -2.32 -8.74
C GLN A 212 -15.98 -3.07 -7.71
N ALA A 213 -14.72 -3.35 -8.04
CA ALA A 213 -13.77 -3.96 -7.10
C ALA A 213 -12.61 -3.04 -6.74
N TRP A 214 -12.18 -3.16 -5.49
CA TRP A 214 -11.12 -2.37 -4.89
C TRP A 214 -9.85 -3.20 -4.73
N ALA A 215 -8.68 -2.57 -4.72
CA ALA A 215 -7.41 -3.25 -4.49
C ALA A 215 -6.61 -2.63 -3.34
N THR A 216 -6.29 -3.42 -2.31
CA THR A 216 -5.50 -2.98 -1.13
C THR A 216 -3.98 -2.99 -1.38
N MET A 217 -3.56 -3.47 -2.54
CA MET A 217 -2.17 -3.67 -2.94
C MET A 217 -1.41 -4.62 -2.00
N GLY A 218 -2.05 -5.71 -1.54
CA GLY A 218 -1.40 -6.86 -0.89
C GLY A 218 -2.14 -7.47 0.32
N ALA A 219 -2.00 -8.79 0.50
CA ALA A 219 -2.66 -9.61 1.53
C ALA A 219 -2.60 -9.03 2.95
N LYS A 220 -1.41 -8.58 3.36
CA LYS A 220 -1.19 -8.07 4.72
C LYS A 220 -2.00 -6.80 5.02
N ARG A 221 -2.40 -6.05 4.00
CA ARG A 221 -3.22 -4.83 4.09
C ARG A 221 -4.71 -5.07 3.85
N PHE A 222 -5.09 -6.27 3.44
CA PHE A 222 -6.45 -6.61 3.01
C PHE A 222 -7.54 -6.24 4.04
N HIS A 223 -7.24 -6.43 5.32
CA HIS A 223 -8.14 -6.13 6.45
C HIS A 223 -8.09 -4.66 6.95
N GLN A 224 -7.23 -3.82 6.39
CA GLN A 224 -6.95 -2.47 6.91
C GLN A 224 -7.69 -1.37 6.16
N VAL A 225 -8.37 -1.70 5.07
CA VAL A 225 -9.10 -0.73 4.23
C VAL A 225 -10.28 -0.14 4.99
N GLU A 226 -10.50 1.17 4.84
CA GLU A 226 -11.67 1.83 5.38
C GLU A 226 -12.85 1.70 4.41
N ILE A 227 -13.90 1.01 4.84
CA ILE A 227 -15.13 0.81 4.06
C ILE A 227 -16.16 1.89 4.44
N PRO A 228 -16.52 2.81 3.53
CA PRO A 228 -17.48 3.88 3.80
C PRO A 228 -18.82 3.35 4.29
N ALA A 229 -19.52 4.10 5.14
CA ALA A 229 -20.84 3.71 5.69
C ALA A 229 -21.92 3.46 4.61
N SER A 230 -21.75 4.06 3.42
CA SER A 230 -22.64 3.88 2.27
C SER A 230 -22.53 2.52 1.59
N VAL A 231 -21.45 1.75 1.87
CA VAL A 231 -21.29 0.39 1.36
C VAL A 231 -22.08 -0.56 2.25
N GLU A 232 -23.00 -1.29 1.63
CA GLU A 232 -23.92 -2.25 2.25
C GLU A 232 -23.47 -3.69 2.05
N ARG A 233 -22.66 -3.97 1.00
CA ARG A 233 -22.13 -5.31 0.71
C ARG A 233 -20.69 -5.29 0.22
N VAL A 234 -19.87 -6.19 0.76
CA VAL A 234 -18.49 -6.45 0.33
C VAL A 234 -18.34 -7.92 -0.05
N PHE A 235 -17.84 -8.18 -1.25
CA PHE A 235 -17.31 -9.48 -1.66
C PHE A 235 -15.80 -9.51 -1.40
N LEU A 236 -15.34 -10.41 -0.55
CA LEU A 236 -13.92 -10.68 -0.35
C LEU A 236 -13.45 -11.61 -1.47
N LEU A 237 -12.51 -11.12 -2.27
CA LEU A 237 -11.98 -11.75 -3.48
C LEU A 237 -10.48 -12.02 -3.29
N ALA A 238 -10.15 -12.67 -2.18
CA ALA A 238 -8.77 -13.02 -1.84
C ALA A 238 -8.23 -14.11 -2.78
N ASP A 239 -6.90 -14.18 -2.89
CA ASP A 239 -6.24 -15.23 -3.65
C ASP A 239 -6.53 -16.61 -3.03
N ASN A 240 -6.69 -17.63 -3.87
CA ASN A 240 -7.07 -18.98 -3.49
C ASN A 240 -5.85 -19.80 -3.01
N ASP A 241 -5.07 -19.21 -2.11
CA ASP A 241 -3.89 -19.81 -1.49
C ASP A 241 -3.94 -19.67 0.05
N PRO A 242 -2.98 -20.26 0.79
CA PRO A 242 -2.97 -20.16 2.25
C PRO A 242 -2.80 -18.74 2.81
N GLU A 243 -2.16 -17.80 2.10
CA GLU A 243 -2.06 -16.41 2.53
C GLU A 243 -3.37 -15.67 2.30
N GLY A 244 -3.97 -15.80 1.12
CA GLY A 244 -5.26 -15.18 0.79
C GLY A 244 -6.40 -15.69 1.68
N ARG A 245 -6.44 -16.98 2.03
CA ARG A 245 -7.41 -17.52 3.02
C ARG A 245 -7.25 -16.91 4.41
N ARG A 246 -6.01 -16.66 4.84
CA ARG A 246 -5.75 -15.96 6.12
C ARG A 246 -6.14 -14.48 6.02
N ALA A 247 -5.90 -13.85 4.88
CA ALA A 247 -6.30 -12.47 4.62
C ALA A 247 -7.83 -12.31 4.65
N GLU A 248 -8.56 -13.22 3.98
CA GLU A 248 -10.03 -13.27 3.99
C GLU A 248 -10.58 -13.37 5.41
N ALA A 249 -10.11 -14.34 6.21
CA ALA A 249 -10.59 -14.54 7.57
C ALA A 249 -10.37 -13.29 8.44
N ARG A 250 -9.18 -12.67 8.31
CA ARG A 250 -8.85 -11.45 9.04
C ARG A 250 -9.68 -10.25 8.60
N ALA A 251 -9.92 -10.10 7.29
CA ALA A 251 -10.74 -9.02 6.75
C ALA A 251 -12.20 -9.18 7.16
N ARG A 252 -12.75 -10.39 7.08
CA ARG A 252 -14.10 -10.70 7.55
C ARG A 252 -14.31 -10.28 9.01
N GLN A 253 -13.36 -10.60 9.88
CA GLN A 253 -13.43 -10.20 11.28
C GLN A 253 -13.28 -8.68 11.47
N ALA A 254 -12.30 -8.07 10.81
CA ALA A 254 -11.97 -6.65 11.00
C ALA A 254 -13.01 -5.69 10.42
N LEU A 255 -13.66 -6.06 9.31
CA LEU A 255 -14.63 -5.22 8.61
C LEU A 255 -16.06 -5.42 9.11
N ALA A 256 -16.32 -6.44 9.95
CA ALA A 256 -17.64 -6.75 10.45
C ALA A 256 -18.25 -5.56 11.21
N ARG A 257 -19.42 -5.10 10.73
CA ARG A 257 -20.22 -4.05 11.38
C ARG A 257 -21.70 -4.22 11.03
N PRO A 258 -22.62 -3.67 11.83
CA PRO A 258 -24.05 -3.64 11.49
C PRO A 258 -24.28 -2.99 10.11
N GLY A 259 -25.17 -3.57 9.32
CA GLY A 259 -25.54 -3.06 7.99
C GLY A 259 -24.56 -3.37 6.85
N LEU A 260 -23.44 -4.06 7.12
CA LEU A 260 -22.52 -4.53 6.09
C LEU A 260 -22.58 -6.05 5.92
N ALA A 261 -23.08 -6.51 4.78
CA ALA A 261 -23.01 -7.90 4.37
C ALA A 261 -21.61 -8.23 3.84
N ILE A 262 -20.94 -9.25 4.40
CA ILE A 262 -19.62 -9.69 3.95
C ILE A 262 -19.73 -11.12 3.40
N ASN A 263 -19.52 -11.26 2.10
CA ASN A 263 -19.50 -12.53 1.39
C ASN A 263 -18.09 -12.80 0.85
N THR A 264 -17.78 -14.06 0.54
CA THR A 264 -16.51 -14.42 -0.13
C THR A 264 -16.85 -15.12 -1.41
N GLU A 265 -16.20 -14.71 -2.50
CA GLU A 265 -16.27 -15.40 -3.79
C GLU A 265 -14.86 -15.84 -4.16
N TRP A 266 -14.68 -17.15 -4.24
CA TRP A 266 -13.45 -17.74 -4.72
C TRP A 266 -13.45 -17.77 -6.24
N PRO A 267 -12.29 -17.52 -6.89
CA PRO A 267 -12.20 -17.70 -8.33
C PRO A 267 -12.57 -19.16 -8.70
N PRO A 268 -13.38 -19.37 -9.75
CA PRO A 268 -13.86 -20.68 -10.14
C PRO A 268 -12.71 -21.59 -10.62
N GLY A 269 -12.94 -22.90 -10.53
CA GLY A 269 -11.98 -23.91 -10.96
C GLY A 269 -10.76 -24.00 -10.03
N ARG A 270 -9.59 -24.30 -10.61
CA ARG A 270 -8.29 -24.38 -9.91
C ARG A 270 -7.49 -23.08 -10.00
N MET A 271 -8.14 -21.96 -10.30
CA MET A 271 -7.47 -20.68 -10.45
C MET A 271 -7.10 -20.09 -9.09
N ASN A 272 -5.96 -19.38 -9.04
CA ASN A 272 -5.52 -18.69 -7.83
C ASN A 272 -6.24 -17.35 -7.65
N ASP A 273 -6.44 -16.60 -8.74
CA ASP A 273 -6.99 -15.25 -8.71
C ASP A 273 -7.93 -15.00 -9.90
N TRP A 274 -8.82 -14.02 -9.76
CA TRP A 274 -9.79 -13.67 -10.81
C TRP A 274 -9.14 -13.17 -12.11
N ALA A 275 -7.91 -12.65 -12.04
CA ALA A 275 -7.24 -12.17 -13.24
C ALA A 275 -6.71 -13.31 -14.13
N GLN A 276 -6.61 -14.54 -13.61
CA GLN A 276 -6.29 -15.73 -14.42
C GLN A 276 -7.42 -16.09 -15.39
N LEU A 277 -8.68 -15.75 -15.09
CA LEU A 277 -9.81 -16.01 -15.99
C LEU A 277 -9.75 -15.22 -17.30
N LEU A 278 -9.07 -14.07 -17.27
CA LEU A 278 -8.92 -13.21 -18.45
C LEU A 278 -7.63 -13.49 -19.23
N LYS A 279 -6.70 -14.26 -18.66
CA LYS A 279 -5.53 -14.76 -19.38
C LYS A 279 -5.98 -15.91 -20.27
N ARG A 280 -5.98 -15.68 -21.58
CA ARG A 280 -6.14 -16.74 -22.58
C ARG A 280 -4.86 -17.55 -22.69
#